data_AF-A0A8W4FLH1-F1
#
_entry.id   AF-A0A8W4FLH1-F1
#
_cell.length_a   1.000
_cell.length_b   1.000
_cell.length_c   1.000
_cell.angle_alpha   90.00
_cell.angle_beta   90.00
_cell.angle_gamma   90.00
#
_symmetry.space_group_name_H-M   'P 1'
#
loop_
_entity.id
_entity.type
_entity.pdbx_description
1 polymer ?
#
loop_
_entity_poly.entity_id
_entity_poly.type
_entity_poly.pdbx_seq_one_letter_code
_entity_poly.pdbx_strand_id
1 'polypeptide(L)'
;MSPNINWKEIMKVDPDELPRQEELADNLLISLSKVEVNELKSESQENMVHLFRITQSLMKMKAQEVELALEEVEKAGEEQAKFENQLKTKVMKLENELEMAQHSAGGRDTRFLRDEIRQLEKQLEQKDKELEEMEKDLGKEKKVNEQVRHIFFQ
;
A
#
# COMPACT_ATOMS: atom_id res chain seq x y z
N MET A 1 24.38 22.41 47.94
CA MET A 1 23.82 22.18 46.59
C MET A 1 23.22 23.50 46.14
N SER A 2 23.42 23.90 44.89
CA SER A 2 22.75 25.08 44.34
C SER A 2 21.25 24.80 44.27
N PRO A 3 20.38 25.77 44.61
CA PRO A 3 18.94 25.58 44.47
C PRO A 3 18.60 25.25 43.01
N ASN A 4 17.72 24.27 42.80
CA ASN A 4 17.24 23.88 41.48
C ASN A 4 16.27 24.92 40.90
N ILE A 5 15.84 25.87 41.73
CA ILE A 5 14.90 26.92 41.40
C ILE A 5 15.55 28.32 41.40
N ASN A 6 15.39 29.05 40.29
CA ASN A 6 15.81 30.45 40.19
C ASN A 6 14.60 31.39 40.37
N TRP A 7 14.31 31.74 41.62
CA TRP A 7 13.16 32.61 41.96
C TRP A 7 13.15 33.96 41.26
N LYS A 8 14.33 34.53 40.96
CA LYS A 8 14.42 35.82 40.25
C LYS A 8 13.96 35.72 38.80
N GLU A 9 14.13 34.57 38.19
CA GLU A 9 13.66 34.32 36.82
C GLU A 9 12.18 33.95 36.84
N ILE A 10 11.77 33.07 37.75
CA ILE A 10 10.37 32.66 37.89
C ILE A 10 9.45 33.85 38.14
N MET A 11 9.82 34.76 39.04
CA MET A 11 9.01 35.95 39.36
C MET A 11 8.88 36.96 38.21
N LYS A 12 9.67 36.84 37.15
CA LYS A 12 9.55 37.67 35.94
C LYS A 12 8.61 37.06 34.91
N VAL A 13 8.27 35.79 35.05
CA VAL A 13 7.40 35.09 34.10
C VAL A 13 5.98 35.56 34.34
N ASP A 14 5.31 36.03 33.30
CA ASP A 14 3.87 36.29 33.36
C ASP A 14 3.11 34.99 33.05
N PRO A 15 2.34 34.43 34.00
CA PRO A 15 1.57 33.21 33.78
C PRO A 15 0.55 33.32 32.64
N ASP A 16 0.03 34.52 32.36
CA ASP A 16 -1.02 34.73 31.37
C ASP A 16 -0.45 34.84 29.94
N GLU A 17 0.81 35.27 29.79
CA GLU A 17 1.53 35.32 28.51
C GLU A 17 2.35 34.05 28.23
N LEU A 18 2.52 33.17 29.22
CA LEU A 18 3.25 31.90 29.11
C LEU A 18 2.76 31.00 27.97
N PRO A 19 1.44 30.89 27.66
CA PRO A 19 0.96 30.10 26.53
C PRO A 19 1.50 30.51 25.16
N ARG A 20 2.04 31.72 25.02
CA ARG A 20 2.64 32.20 23.77
C ARG A 20 4.16 31.98 23.70
N GLN A 21 4.75 31.39 24.74
CA GLN A 21 6.19 31.27 24.93
C GLN A 21 6.57 29.80 25.13
N GLU A 22 6.43 29.00 24.09
CA GLU A 22 6.61 27.54 24.12
C GLU A 22 7.98 27.11 24.68
N GLU A 23 9.08 27.68 24.16
CA GLU A 23 10.43 27.36 24.65
C GLU A 23 10.61 27.70 26.14
N LEU A 24 10.04 28.82 26.60
CA LEU A 24 10.10 29.20 28.01
C LEU A 24 9.28 28.22 28.86
N ALA A 25 8.08 27.86 28.40
CA ALA A 25 7.19 26.92 29.08
C ALA A 25 7.85 25.55 29.24
N ASP A 26 8.50 25.02 28.20
CA ASP A 26 9.20 23.75 28.25
C ASP A 26 10.41 23.78 29.18
N ASN A 27 11.22 24.84 29.12
CA ASN A 27 12.35 25.01 30.03
C ASN A 27 11.91 25.13 31.49
N LEU A 28 10.81 25.86 31.75
CA LEU A 28 10.21 25.96 33.07
C LEU A 28 9.68 24.61 33.54
N LEU A 29 8.98 23.86 32.70
CA LEU A 29 8.48 22.53 33.05
C LEU A 29 9.62 21.58 33.46
N ILE A 30 10.71 21.55 32.68
CA ILE A 30 11.90 20.75 32.99
C ILE A 30 12.51 21.18 34.32
N SER A 31 12.62 22.49 34.56
CA SER A 31 13.22 23.03 35.78
C SER A 31 12.35 22.74 37.00
N LEU A 32 11.03 22.98 36.91
CA LEU A 32 10.06 22.75 37.97
C LEU A 32 9.90 21.26 38.32
N SER A 33 10.10 20.35 37.35
CA SER A 33 10.07 18.89 37.59
C SER A 33 11.15 18.40 38.56
N LYS A 34 12.20 19.20 38.79
CA LYS A 34 13.37 18.86 39.63
C LYS A 34 13.33 19.54 41.00
N VAL A 35 12.33 20.38 41.25
CA VAL A 35 12.23 21.15 42.50
C VAL A 35 11.80 20.24 43.65
N GLU A 36 12.58 20.21 44.72
CA GLU A 36 12.24 19.47 45.92
C GLU A 36 11.42 20.30 46.91
N VAL A 37 10.56 19.64 47.70
CA VAL A 37 9.70 20.30 48.71
C VAL A 37 10.51 21.11 49.73
N ASN A 38 11.75 20.71 50.03
CA ASN A 38 12.61 21.42 50.96
C ASN A 38 13.03 22.81 50.45
N GLU A 39 13.11 22.99 49.12
CA GLU A 39 13.44 24.28 48.48
C GLU A 39 12.29 25.28 48.54
N LEU A 40 11.08 24.83 48.87
CA LEU A 40 9.87 25.66 48.93
C LEU A 40 9.52 26.13 50.36
N LYS A 41 10.06 25.47 51.40
CA LYS A 41 9.65 25.68 52.80
C LYS A 41 10.01 27.06 53.37
N SER A 42 11.05 27.69 52.85
CA SER A 42 11.57 28.98 53.33
C SER A 42 11.10 30.17 52.51
N GLU A 43 10.27 29.95 51.51
CA GLU A 43 9.90 30.96 50.52
C GLU A 43 8.68 31.79 50.94
N SER A 44 8.57 32.98 50.35
CA SER A 44 7.45 33.88 50.64
C SER A 44 6.13 33.33 50.09
N GLN A 45 5.02 33.70 50.73
CA GLN A 45 3.69 33.36 50.24
C GLN A 45 3.45 33.90 48.81
N GLU A 46 4.01 35.07 48.49
CA GLU A 46 3.93 35.67 47.16
C GLU A 46 4.63 34.81 46.10
N ASN A 47 5.85 34.34 46.39
CA ASN A 47 6.60 33.44 45.50
C ASN A 47 5.83 32.13 45.27
N MET A 48 5.23 31.58 46.32
CA MET A 48 4.44 30.34 46.25
C MET A 48 3.16 30.51 45.43
N VAL A 49 2.44 31.62 45.60
CA VAL A 49 1.24 31.94 44.80
C VAL A 49 1.61 32.13 43.33
N HIS A 50 2.72 32.82 43.06
CA HIS A 50 3.18 33.05 41.70
C HIS A 50 3.61 31.75 41.01
N LEU A 51 4.41 30.91 41.70
CA LEU A 51 4.77 29.57 41.24
C LEU A 51 3.51 28.73 40.93
N PHE A 52 2.53 28.74 41.81
CA PHE A 52 1.27 28.02 41.59
C PHE A 52 0.54 28.50 40.31
N ARG A 53 0.51 29.82 40.04
CA ARG A 53 -0.08 30.35 38.81
C ARG A 53 0.68 29.90 37.56
N ILE A 54 2.01 29.91 37.60
CA ILE A 54 2.84 29.41 36.50
C ILE A 54 2.54 27.93 36.26
N THR A 55 2.57 27.10 37.32
CA THR A 55 2.27 25.66 37.21
C THR A 55 0.86 25.43 36.68
N GLN A 56 -0.14 26.21 37.11
CA GLN A 56 -1.50 26.12 36.60
C GLN A 56 -1.57 26.47 35.10
N SER A 57 -0.84 27.49 34.65
CA SER A 57 -0.75 27.85 33.24
C SER A 57 -0.10 26.73 32.41
N LEU A 58 1.04 26.21 32.87
CA LEU A 58 1.71 25.05 32.26
C LEU A 58 0.80 23.82 32.17
N MET A 59 0.05 23.52 33.23
CA MET A 59 -0.89 22.39 33.22
C MET A 59 -2.02 22.57 32.21
N LYS A 60 -2.54 23.79 32.03
CA LYS A 60 -3.56 24.08 30.99
C LYS A 60 -2.98 23.90 29.59
N MET A 61 -1.75 24.38 29.36
CA MET A 61 -1.05 24.20 28.09
C MET A 61 -0.84 22.71 27.79
N LYS A 62 -0.28 21.95 28.73
CA LYS A 62 -0.05 20.50 28.53
C LYS A 62 -1.34 19.71 28.35
N ALA A 63 -2.44 20.12 28.97
CA ALA A 63 -3.75 19.50 28.71
C ALA A 63 -4.21 19.73 27.26
N GLN A 64 -4.04 20.96 26.74
CA GLN A 64 -4.36 21.30 25.35
C GLN A 64 -3.45 20.60 24.35
N GLU A 65 -2.15 20.53 24.61
CA GLU A 65 -1.19 19.79 23.77
C GLU A 65 -1.56 18.31 23.67
N VAL A 66 -1.93 17.67 24.79
CA VAL A 66 -2.37 16.27 24.79
C VAL A 66 -3.66 16.09 23.99
N GLU A 67 -4.63 17.00 24.12
CA GLU A 67 -5.88 16.95 23.37
C GLU A 67 -5.63 17.05 21.86
N LEU A 68 -4.81 18.03 21.42
CA LEU A 68 -4.43 18.18 20.02
C LEU A 68 -3.66 16.96 19.48
N ALA A 69 -2.72 16.42 20.26
CA ALA A 69 -1.96 15.24 19.88
C ALA A 69 -2.87 14.00 19.70
N LEU A 70 -3.88 13.83 20.57
CA LEU A 70 -4.85 12.74 20.44
C LEU A 70 -5.70 12.89 19.18
N GLU A 71 -6.19 14.10 18.88
CA GLU A 71 -6.94 14.36 17.64
C GLU A 71 -6.11 14.08 16.39
N GLU A 72 -4.82 14.46 16.39
CA GLU A 72 -3.93 14.21 15.25
C GLU A 72 -3.68 12.72 15.05
N VAL A 73 -3.47 11.97 16.13
CA VAL A 73 -3.32 10.51 16.09
C VAL A 73 -4.59 9.83 15.58
N GLU A 74 -5.78 10.27 16.00
CA GLU A 74 -7.05 9.73 15.53
C GLU A 74 -7.23 9.97 14.03
N LYS A 75 -7.00 11.21 13.55
CA LYS A 75 -7.07 11.54 12.12
C LYS A 75 -6.09 10.73 11.28
N ALA A 76 -4.84 10.60 11.73
CA ALA A 76 -3.84 9.77 11.06
C ALA A 76 -4.27 8.29 11.02
N GLY A 77 -4.85 7.78 12.11
CA GLY A 77 -5.40 6.42 12.17
C GLY A 77 -6.56 6.19 11.20
N GLU A 78 -7.48 7.14 11.06
CA GLU A 78 -8.56 7.06 10.09
C GLU A 78 -8.06 7.06 8.64
N GLU A 79 -7.12 7.94 8.32
CA GLU A 79 -6.51 8.02 6.98
C GLU A 79 -5.74 6.74 6.65
N GLN A 80 -4.97 6.22 7.61
CA GLN A 80 -4.28 4.94 7.49
C GLN A 80 -5.27 3.81 7.22
N ALA A 81 -6.34 3.70 8.01
CA ALA A 81 -7.35 2.66 7.84
C ALA A 81 -8.04 2.74 6.46
N LYS A 82 -8.36 3.95 5.98
CA LYS A 82 -8.91 4.17 4.64
C LYS A 82 -7.94 3.69 3.56
N PHE A 83 -6.66 4.04 3.68
CA PHE A 83 -5.63 3.67 2.71
C PHE A 83 -5.37 2.15 2.70
N GLU A 84 -5.26 1.52 3.88
CA GLU A 84 -5.11 0.08 4.01
C GLU A 84 -6.28 -0.68 3.38
N ASN A 85 -7.52 -0.21 3.56
CA ASN A 85 -8.69 -0.84 2.97
C ASN A 85 -8.71 -0.71 1.43
N GLN A 86 -8.25 0.44 0.89
CA GLN A 86 -8.06 0.61 -0.54
C GLN A 86 -7.00 -0.34 -1.10
N LEU A 87 -5.86 -0.48 -0.41
CA LEU A 87 -4.82 -1.43 -0.79
C LEU A 87 -5.32 -2.87 -0.74
N LYS A 88 -5.98 -3.27 0.34
CA LYS A 88 -6.58 -4.60 0.48
C LYS A 88 -7.55 -4.91 -0.66
N THR A 89 -8.37 -3.93 -1.04
CA THR A 89 -9.28 -4.07 -2.19
C THR A 89 -8.52 -4.24 -3.50
N LYS A 90 -7.44 -3.49 -3.73
CA LYS A 90 -6.60 -3.64 -4.93
C LYS A 90 -5.88 -4.98 -4.97
N VAL A 91 -5.33 -5.43 -3.84
CA VAL A 91 -4.67 -6.74 -3.72
C VAL A 91 -5.66 -7.85 -4.04
N MET A 92 -6.85 -7.84 -3.43
CA MET A 92 -7.89 -8.84 -3.71
C MET A 92 -8.30 -8.85 -5.19
N LYS A 93 -8.39 -7.69 -5.84
CA LYS A 93 -8.67 -7.61 -7.28
C LYS A 93 -7.54 -8.21 -8.11
N LEU A 94 -6.29 -7.87 -7.81
CA LEU A 94 -5.11 -8.39 -8.50
C LEU A 94 -4.95 -9.90 -8.30
N GLU A 95 -5.22 -10.41 -7.09
CA GLU A 95 -5.22 -11.84 -6.79
C GLU A 95 -6.30 -12.57 -7.61
N ASN A 96 -7.51 -12.02 -7.70
CA ASN A 96 -8.58 -12.58 -8.55
C ASN A 96 -8.21 -12.53 -10.03
N GLU A 97 -7.63 -11.42 -10.51
CA GLU A 97 -7.18 -11.29 -11.90
C GLU A 97 -6.05 -12.27 -12.22
N LEU A 98 -5.12 -12.48 -11.27
CA LEU A 98 -4.06 -13.47 -11.38
C LEU A 98 -4.63 -14.89 -11.42
N GLU A 99 -5.59 -15.23 -10.56
CA GLU A 99 -6.27 -16.52 -10.55
C GLU A 99 -7.00 -16.76 -11.88
N MET A 100 -7.72 -15.75 -12.39
CA MET A 100 -8.39 -15.82 -13.70
C MET A 100 -7.38 -15.95 -14.86
N ALA A 101 -6.27 -15.23 -14.82
CA ALA A 101 -5.19 -15.33 -15.79
C ALA A 101 -4.51 -16.70 -15.75
N GLN A 102 -4.28 -17.25 -14.56
CA GLN A 102 -3.76 -18.61 -14.37
C GLN A 102 -4.75 -19.67 -14.82
N HIS A 103 -6.05 -19.50 -14.59
CA HIS A 103 -7.07 -20.42 -15.09
C HIS A 103 -7.27 -20.34 -16.61
N SER A 104 -7.09 -19.17 -17.21
CA SER A 104 -7.21 -18.96 -18.67
C SER A 104 -5.94 -19.37 -19.42
N ALA A 105 -4.74 -19.10 -18.88
CA ALA A 105 -3.47 -19.61 -19.41
C ALA A 105 -3.24 -21.10 -19.07
N GLY A 106 -3.86 -21.57 -17.99
CA GLY A 106 -3.71 -22.91 -17.41
C GLY A 106 -5.04 -23.67 -17.33
N GLY A 107 -5.64 -23.94 -18.48
CA GLY A 107 -6.32 -25.22 -18.69
C GLY A 107 -7.64 -25.47 -17.94
N ARG A 108 -8.56 -24.50 -17.89
CA ARG A 108 -9.98 -24.87 -17.83
C ARG A 108 -10.50 -25.11 -19.25
N ASP A 109 -10.36 -26.37 -19.64
CA ASP A 109 -10.97 -27.03 -20.80
C ASP A 109 -10.44 -26.76 -22.21
N THR A 110 -9.13 -26.53 -22.36
CA THR A 110 -8.47 -26.68 -23.67
C THR A 110 -8.23 -28.15 -24.06
N ARG A 111 -8.76 -29.13 -23.30
CA ARG A 111 -8.68 -30.55 -23.69
C ARG A 111 -9.53 -30.80 -24.93
N PHE A 112 -10.76 -30.27 -24.95
CA PHE A 112 -11.61 -30.30 -26.13
C PHE A 112 -10.89 -29.71 -27.35
N LEU A 113 -10.30 -28.52 -27.20
CA LEU A 113 -9.53 -27.88 -28.28
C LEU A 113 -8.31 -28.71 -28.70
N ARG A 114 -7.60 -29.36 -27.76
CA ARG A 114 -6.47 -30.24 -28.09
C ARG A 114 -6.92 -31.52 -28.81
N ASP A 115 -8.04 -32.10 -28.43
CA ASP A 115 -8.59 -33.29 -29.09
C ASP A 115 -9.16 -32.95 -30.47
N GLU A 116 -9.78 -31.78 -30.63
CA GLU A 116 -10.24 -31.26 -31.91
C GLU A 116 -9.06 -30.96 -32.86
N ILE A 117 -7.98 -30.33 -32.36
CA ILE A 117 -6.74 -30.15 -33.13
C ILE A 117 -6.19 -31.50 -33.61
N ARG A 118 -6.09 -32.50 -32.72
CA ARG A 118 -5.60 -33.84 -33.10
C ARG A 118 -6.49 -34.53 -34.14
N GLN A 119 -7.81 -34.36 -34.05
CA GLN A 119 -8.73 -34.91 -35.04
C GLN A 119 -8.58 -34.23 -36.40
N LEU A 120 -8.46 -32.90 -36.41
CA LEU A 120 -8.22 -32.13 -37.63
C LEU A 120 -6.87 -32.46 -38.26
N GLU A 121 -5.81 -32.62 -37.47
CA GLU A 121 -4.49 -33.07 -37.94
C GLU A 121 -4.57 -34.43 -38.64
N LYS A 122 -5.29 -35.39 -38.04
CA LYS A 122 -5.47 -36.72 -38.64
C LYS A 122 -6.29 -36.68 -39.94
N GLN A 123 -7.31 -35.83 -40.01
CA GLN A 123 -8.10 -35.65 -41.23
C GLN A 123 -7.27 -34.98 -42.34
N LEU A 124 -6.42 -34.03 -41.98
CA LEU A 124 -5.50 -33.39 -42.92
C LEU A 124 -4.54 -34.41 -43.52
N GLU A 125 -3.90 -35.23 -42.68
CA GLU A 125 -2.95 -36.26 -43.13
C GLU A 125 -3.62 -37.30 -44.06
N GLN A 126 -4.86 -37.66 -43.79
CA GLN A 126 -5.63 -38.58 -44.65
C GLN A 126 -5.93 -37.95 -46.01
N LYS A 127 -6.33 -36.67 -46.02
CA LYS A 127 -6.61 -35.95 -47.27
C LYS A 127 -5.34 -35.72 -48.11
N ASP A 128 -4.20 -35.47 -47.47
CA ASP A 128 -2.93 -35.33 -48.18
C ASP A 128 -2.54 -36.64 -48.88
N LYS A 129 -2.75 -37.80 -48.23
CA LYS A 129 -2.54 -39.12 -48.85
C LYS A 129 -3.48 -39.36 -50.03
N GLU A 130 -4.77 -39.03 -49.88
CA GLU A 130 -5.75 -39.17 -50.97
C GLU A 130 -5.42 -38.25 -52.15
N LEU A 131 -4.92 -37.04 -51.89
CA LEU A 131 -4.44 -36.12 -52.93
C LEU A 131 -3.22 -36.71 -53.66
N GLU A 132 -2.24 -37.24 -52.94
CA GLU A 132 -1.08 -37.89 -53.56
C GLU A 132 -1.48 -39.08 -54.46
N GLU A 133 -2.45 -39.89 -54.02
CA GLU A 133 -2.98 -41.01 -54.81
C GLU A 133 -3.69 -40.52 -56.07
N MET A 134 -4.57 -39.51 -55.96
CA MET A 134 -5.25 -38.93 -57.11
C MET A 134 -4.28 -38.28 -58.10
N GLU A 135 -3.26 -37.56 -57.62
CA GLU A 135 -2.23 -36.96 -58.48
C GLU A 135 -1.46 -38.04 -59.25
N LYS A 136 -1.14 -39.15 -58.58
CA LYS A 136 -0.48 -40.30 -59.22
C LYS A 136 -1.35 -40.92 -60.30
N ASP A 137 -2.64 -41.11 -60.04
CA ASP A 137 -3.57 -41.70 -60.99
C ASP A 137 -3.86 -40.77 -62.18
N LEU A 138 -4.05 -39.48 -61.93
CA LEU A 138 -4.15 -38.46 -62.98
C LEU A 138 -2.88 -38.42 -63.84
N GLY A 139 -1.70 -38.57 -63.22
CA GLY A 139 -0.42 -38.68 -63.92
C GLY A 139 -0.36 -39.90 -64.85
N LYS A 140 -0.94 -41.04 -64.46
CA LYS A 140 -1.06 -42.21 -65.33
C LYS A 140 -2.06 -41.97 -66.46
N GLU A 141 -3.24 -41.42 -66.17
CA GLU A 141 -4.26 -41.12 -67.17
C GLU A 141 -3.74 -40.15 -68.24
N LYS A 142 -3.02 -39.10 -67.84
CA LYS A 142 -2.37 -38.19 -68.79
C LYS A 142 -1.40 -38.91 -69.73
N LYS A 143 -0.55 -39.80 -69.20
CA LYS A 143 0.37 -40.60 -70.01
C LYS A 143 -0.37 -41.50 -71.00
N VAL A 144 -1.43 -42.18 -70.56
CA VAL A 144 -2.26 -43.03 -71.44
C VAL A 144 -2.95 -42.17 -72.51
N ASN A 145 -3.50 -41.02 -72.14
CA ASN A 145 -4.16 -40.11 -73.08
C ASN A 145 -3.19 -39.52 -74.11
N GLU A 146 -1.96 -39.18 -73.70
CA GLU A 146 -0.88 -38.78 -74.62
C GLU A 146 -0.52 -39.90 -75.60
N GLN A 147 -0.38 -41.14 -75.12
CA GLN A 147 -0.13 -42.31 -75.99
C GLN A 147 -1.28 -42.52 -76.99
N VAL A 148 -2.54 -42.47 -76.54
CA VAL A 148 -3.71 -42.60 -77.40
C VAL A 148 -3.76 -41.46 -78.43
N ARG A 149 -3.51 -40.21 -78.04
CA ARG A 149 -3.39 -39.08 -78.99
C ARG A 149 -2.28 -39.31 -80.01
N HIS A 150 -1.14 -39.84 -79.59
CA HIS A 150 -0.03 -40.12 -80.49
C HIS A 150 -0.37 -41.22 -81.51
N ILE A 151 -1.23 -42.17 -81.16
CA ILE A 151 -1.72 -43.24 -82.04
C ILE A 151 -2.83 -42.73 -82.98
N PHE A 152 -3.70 -41.84 -82.51
CA PHE A 152 -4.86 -41.36 -83.29
C PHE A 152 -4.57 -40.15 -84.21
N PHE A 153 -3.49 -39.41 -83.97
CA PHE A 153 -3.09 -38.24 -84.78
C PHE A 153 -1.84 -38.48 -85.66
N GLN A 154 -1.49 -39.75 -85.89
CA GLN A 154 -0.47 -40.18 -86.85
C GLN A 154 -1.13 -40.81 -88.08
#